data_AF-A0A453GIN5-F1
#
_entry.id   AF-A0A453GIN5-F1
#
_cell.length_a   1.000
_cell.length_b   1.000
_cell.length_c   1.000
_cell.angle_alpha   90.00
_cell.angle_beta   90.00
_cell.angle_gamma   90.00
#
_symmetry.space_group_name_H-M   'P 1'
#
loop_
_entity.id
_entity.type
_entity.pdbx_description
1 polymer ?
#
loop_
_entity_poly.entity_id
_entity_poly.type
_entity_poly.pdbx_seq_one_letter_code
_entity_poly.pdbx_strand_id
1 'polypeptide(L)'
;FFLKTMQMISNDAFISVENRVVVKNIAPRVSIACFFSSHFHPASTRMYGPIKELLSDDNPPLYRETLVRDYVKHYNSIGLDAKNAMSDFRS
;
A
#
# COMPACT_ATOMS: atom_id res chain seq x y z
N PHE A 1 -0.38 2.74 -5.98
CA PHE A 1 0.65 1.70 -6.16
C PHE A 1 1.42 1.43 -4.86
N PHE A 2 2.11 2.41 -4.23
CA PHE A 2 2.89 2.17 -2.99
C PHE A 2 2.26 2.62 -1.66
N LEU A 3 1.22 3.47 -1.69
CA LEU A 3 0.59 4.00 -0.48
C LEU A 3 -0.30 2.99 0.28
N LYS A 4 -0.58 1.82 -0.32
CA LYS A 4 -1.42 0.78 0.32
C LYS A 4 -0.76 0.17 1.56
N THR A 5 0.57 0.03 1.57
CA THR A 5 1.30 -0.41 2.76
C THR A 5 1.16 0.58 3.91
N MET A 6 1.11 1.89 3.62
CA MET A 6 0.90 2.93 4.64
C MET A 6 -0.51 2.84 5.23
N GLN A 7 -1.53 2.65 4.38
CA GLN A 7 -2.90 2.44 4.81
C GLN A 7 -3.01 1.24 5.77
N MET A 8 -2.38 0.11 5.42
CA MET A 8 -2.35 -1.11 6.22
C MET A 8 -1.73 -0.89 7.61
N ILE A 9 -0.53 -0.31 7.70
CA ILE A 9 0.14 -0.08 8.99
C ILE A 9 -0.57 0.97 9.85
N SER A 10 -1.30 1.89 9.21
CA SER A 10 -2.11 2.90 9.91
C SER A 10 -3.47 2.40 10.37
N ASN A 11 -3.81 1.13 10.13
CA ASN A 11 -5.14 0.56 10.40
C ASN A 11 -6.28 1.37 9.76
N ASP A 12 -6.15 1.71 8.47
CA ASP A 12 -7.09 2.58 7.73
C ASP A 12 -7.21 4.04 8.23
N ALA A 13 -6.39 4.49 9.20
CA ALA A 13 -6.35 5.91 9.57
C ALA A 13 -5.91 6.81 8.42
N PHE A 14 -5.08 6.30 7.50
CA PHE A 14 -4.80 6.94 6.22
C PHE A 14 -5.40 6.14 5.06
N ILE A 15 -6.00 6.85 4.11
CA ILE A 15 -6.62 6.24 2.93
C ILE A 15 -5.74 6.46 1.70
N SER A 16 -5.29 5.35 1.08
CA SER A 16 -4.61 5.39 -0.21
C SER A 16 -5.62 5.46 -1.34
N VAL A 17 -5.76 6.65 -1.94
CA VAL A 17 -6.69 6.93 -3.05
C VAL A 17 -6.11 6.63 -4.43
N GLU A 18 -6.99 6.29 -5.38
CA GLU A 18 -6.64 6.16 -6.79
C GLU A 18 -6.43 7.53 -7.43
N ASN A 19 -5.35 7.67 -8.19
CA ASN A 19 -5.04 8.88 -8.94
C ASN A 19 -4.92 8.53 -10.42
N ARG A 20 -5.52 9.35 -11.29
CA ARG A 20 -5.41 9.22 -12.75
C ARG A 20 -4.86 10.51 -13.35
N VAL A 21 -4.06 10.37 -14.40
CA VAL A 21 -3.59 11.51 -15.19
C VAL A 21 -4.38 11.54 -16.49
N VAL A 22 -5.09 12.64 -16.72
CA VAL A 22 -5.83 12.87 -17.97
C VAL A 22 -4.89 13.53 -18.98
N VAL A 23 -4.84 12.96 -20.19
CA VAL A 23 -4.07 13.51 -21.31
C VAL A 23 -4.88 14.62 -21.99
N LYS A 24 -4.24 15.75 -22.28
CA LYS A 24 -4.81 16.86 -23.07
C LYS A 24 -3.94 17.09 -24.30
N ASN A 25 -4.55 17.29 -25.47
CA ASN A 25 -3.82 17.45 -26.74
C ASN A 25 -3.36 18.90 -26.99
N ILE A 26 -2.89 19.59 -25.95
CA ILE A 26 -2.56 21.03 -25.99
C ILE A 26 -1.04 21.25 -25.93
N ALA A 27 -0.35 20.55 -25.03
CA ALA A 27 1.10 20.61 -24.88
C ALA A 27 1.63 19.40 -24.09
N PRO A 28 2.91 19.02 -24.25
CA PRO A 28 3.55 17.99 -23.42
C PRO A 28 3.50 18.35 -21.94
N ARG A 29 3.21 17.36 -21.08
CA ARG A 29 3.27 17.48 -19.61
C ARG A 29 4.28 16.48 -19.07
N VAL A 30 5.24 16.96 -18.28
CA VAL A 30 6.26 16.12 -17.63
C VAL A 30 6.05 16.16 -16.12
N SER A 31 6.16 15.00 -15.47
CA SER A 31 6.11 14.88 -14.01
C SER A 31 7.03 13.75 -13.56
N ILE A 32 7.70 13.93 -12.43
CA ILE A 32 8.56 12.91 -11.81
C ILE A 32 7.87 12.46 -10.52
N ALA A 33 7.69 11.16 -10.35
CA ALA A 33 7.19 10.56 -9.12
C ALA A 33 8.32 9.85 -8.38
N CYS A 34 8.38 10.03 -7.06
CA CYS A 34 9.30 9.33 -6.18
C CYS A 34 8.49 8.47 -5.19
N PHE A 35 8.88 7.20 -5.04
CA PHE A 35 8.19 6.25 -4.16
C PHE A 35 9.18 5.68 -3.15
N PHE A 36 8.84 5.77 -1.88
CA PHE A 36 9.60 5.14 -0.80
C PHE A 36 9.01 3.77 -0.49
N SER A 37 9.85 2.74 -0.46
CA SER A 37 9.42 1.41 -0.06
C SER A 37 10.59 0.57 0.45
N SER A 38 10.31 -0.32 1.39
CA SER A 38 11.31 -1.23 1.97
C SER A 38 11.31 -2.64 1.35
N HIS A 39 10.63 -2.83 0.21
CA HIS A 39 10.56 -4.15 -0.44
C HIS A 39 11.82 -4.49 -1.25
N PHE A 40 12.61 -3.50 -1.65
CA PHE A 40 13.83 -3.68 -2.44
C PHE A 40 15.06 -3.09 -1.74
N HIS A 41 16.15 -3.87 -1.76
CA HIS A 41 17.54 -3.53 -1.44
C HIS A 41 17.85 -2.63 -0.21
N PRO A 42 18.24 -3.25 0.93
CA PRO A 42 17.96 -4.65 1.28
C PRO A 42 16.45 -4.84 1.45
N ALA A 43 15.93 -5.96 0.96
CA ALA A 43 14.53 -6.28 1.22
C ALA A 43 14.32 -6.42 2.73
N SER A 44 13.41 -5.63 3.29
CA SER A 44 13.14 -5.70 4.72
C SER A 44 12.58 -7.06 5.11
N THR A 45 13.08 -7.59 6.22
CA THR A 45 12.56 -8.80 6.89
C THR A 45 11.56 -8.45 7.99
N ARG A 46 11.25 -7.16 8.20
CA ARG A 46 10.29 -6.71 9.21
C ARG A 46 8.87 -7.11 8.77
N MET A 47 8.11 -7.68 9.70
CA MET A 47 6.68 -7.88 9.55
C MET A 47 5.96 -6.54 9.66
N TYR A 48 5.11 -6.23 8.68
CA TYR A 48 4.27 -5.05 8.64
C TYR A 48 2.86 -5.46 9.07
N GLY A 49 2.30 -4.71 10.01
CA GLY A 49 0.93 -4.84 10.47
C GLY A 49 0.49 -3.51 11.10
N PRO A 50 -0.76 -3.43 11.59
CA PRO A 50 -1.25 -2.24 12.28
C PRO A 50 -0.30 -1.80 13.41
N ILE A 51 0.02 -0.52 13.45
CA ILE A 51 0.85 0.09 14.50
C ILE A 51 0.13 -0.08 15.83
N LYS A 52 0.78 -0.73 16.80
CA LYS A 52 0.16 -1.16 18.06
C LYS A 52 -0.39 0.02 18.86
N GLU A 53 0.30 1.15 18.80
CA GLU A 53 -0.04 2.40 19.48
C GLU A 53 -1.31 3.05 18.91
N LEU A 54 -1.78 2.63 17.73
CA LEU A 54 -3.03 3.10 17.13
C LEU A 54 -4.22 2.17 17.41
N LEU A 55 -3.99 1.02 18.04
CA LEU A 55 -5.02 0.03 18.33
C LEU A 55 -5.70 0.29 19.69
N SER A 56 -6.98 -0.03 19.77
CA SER A 56 -7.79 0.02 21.00
C SER A 56 -8.93 -0.99 20.91
N ASP A 57 -9.69 -1.15 21.99
CA ASP A 57 -10.88 -2.02 21.99
C ASP A 57 -11.91 -1.58 20.93
N ASP A 58 -12.03 -0.26 20.70
CA ASP A 58 -12.89 0.32 19.67
C ASP A 58 -12.24 0.38 18.27
N ASN A 59 -10.94 0.12 18.17
CA ASN A 59 -10.18 0.10 16.91
C ASN A 59 -9.29 -1.16 16.83
N PRO A 60 -9.90 -2.34 16.64
CA PRO A 60 -9.15 -3.59 16.54
C PRO A 60 -8.30 -3.66 15.26
N PRO A 61 -7.28 -4.54 15.23
CA PRO A 61 -6.42 -4.67 14.06
C PRO A 61 -7.18 -5.22 12.85
N LEU A 62 -7.26 -4.44 11.78
CA LEU A 62 -7.96 -4.79 10.54
C LEU A 62 -7.13 -5.66 9.60
N TYR A 63 -5.81 -5.70 9.81
CA TYR A 63 -4.86 -6.37 8.91
C TYR A 63 -3.93 -7.31 9.69
N ARG A 64 -3.63 -8.46 9.08
CA ARG A 64 -2.66 -9.42 9.62
C ARG A 64 -1.23 -8.97 9.33
N GLU A 65 -0.29 -9.43 10.15
CA GLU A 65 1.12 -9.18 9.91
C GLU A 65 1.59 -9.87 8.61
N THR A 66 2.29 -9.14 7.75
CA THR A 66 2.82 -9.66 6.48
C THR A 66 4.16 -9.01 6.13
N LEU A 67 4.98 -9.68 5.32
CA LEU A 67 6.17 -9.05 4.75
C LEU A 67 5.77 -8.12 3.61
N VAL A 68 6.34 -6.92 3.59
CA VAL A 68 6.11 -5.94 2.52
C VAL A 68 6.45 -6.49 1.14
N ARG A 69 7.48 -7.34 1.03
CA ARG A 69 7.84 -8.00 -0.24
C ARG A 69 6.77 -8.99 -0.73
N ASP A 70 6.10 -9.68 0.20
CA ASP A 70 5.06 -10.67 -0.14
C ASP A 70 3.78 -9.94 -0.58
N TYR A 71 3.43 -8.85 0.11
CA TYR A 71 2.37 -7.94 -0.33
C TYR A 71 2.64 -7.39 -1.74
N VAL A 72 3.84 -6.86 -2.01
CA VAL A 72 4.18 -6.30 -3.33
C VAL A 72 4.17 -7.38 -4.41
N LYS A 73 4.68 -8.58 -4.12
CA LYS A 73 4.64 -9.72 -5.04
C LYS A 73 3.20 -10.12 -5.38
N HIS A 74 2.34 -10.22 -4.37
CA HIS A 74 0.92 -10.54 -4.53
C HIS A 74 0.20 -9.48 -5.36
N TYR A 75 0.35 -8.20 -4.99
CA TYR A 75 -0.22 -7.07 -5.70
C TYR A 75 0.16 -7.06 -7.19
N ASN A 76 1.44 -7.25 -7.49
CA ASN A 76 1.92 -7.27 -8.88
C ASN A 76 1.41 -8.48 -9.68
N SER A 77 1.09 -9.60 -9.01
CA SER A 77 0.54 -10.78 -9.68
C SER A 77 -0.90 -10.61 -10.14
N ILE A 78 -1.67 -9.71 -9.52
CA ILE A 78 -3.08 -9.42 -9.88
C ILE A 78 -3.17 -8.49 -11.09
N GLY A 79 -2.18 -7.62 -11.31
CA GLY A 79 -2.14 -6.71 -12.47
C GLY A 79 -3.09 -5.51 -12.33
N LEU A 80 -3.88 -5.22 -13.37
CA LEU A 80 -4.72 -4.01 -13.45
C LEU A 80 -5.87 -3.99 -12.44
N ASP A 81 -6.29 -5.16 -11.95
CA ASP A 81 -7.39 -5.31 -10.98
C ASP A 81 -6.93 -5.33 -9.52
N ALA A 82 -5.67 -4.97 -9.24
CA ALA A 82 -5.08 -5.01 -7.90
C ALA A 82 -5.70 -4.04 -6.87
N LYS A 83 -6.85 -3.42 -7.18
CA LYS A 83 -7.63 -2.55 -6.27
C LYS A 83 -7.95 -3.25 -4.95
N ASN A 84 -8.27 -4.53 -5.05
CA ASN A 84 -8.65 -5.37 -3.91
C ASN A 84 -7.50 -6.22 -3.37
N ALA A 85 -6.27 -6.09 -3.87
CA ALA A 85 -5.14 -6.91 -3.43
C ALA A 85 -4.88 -6.84 -1.90
N MET A 86 -5.34 -5.79 -1.24
CA MET A 86 -5.22 -5.60 0.21
C MET A 86 -6.27 -6.40 1.01
N SER A 87 -7.40 -6.81 0.42
CA SER A 87 -8.43 -7.58 1.12
C SER A 87 -7.89 -8.92 1.60
N ASP A 88 -6.98 -9.52 0.85
CA ASP A 88 -6.36 -10.81 1.16
C ASP A 88 -5.42 -10.74 2.38
N PHE A 89 -5.19 -9.54 2.91
CA PHE A 89 -4.39 -9.29 4.10
C PHE A 89 -5.21 -8.75 5.27
N ARG A 90 -6.55 -8.70 5.16
CA ARG A 90 -7.39 -8.43 6.33
C ARG A 90 -7.32 -9.58 7.33
N SER A 91 -7.45 -9.23 8.62
CA SER A 91 -7.52 -10.18 9.74
C SER A 91 -8.84 -10.95 9.76
#